data_AF-A0A2V9TKQ6-F1
#
_entry.id   AF-A0A2V9TKQ6-F1
#
_cell.length_a   1.000
_cell.length_b   1.000
_cell.length_c   1.000
_cell.angle_alpha   90.00
_cell.angle_beta   90.00
_cell.angle_gamma   90.00
#
_symmetry.space_group_name_H-M   'P 1'
#
loop_
_entity.id
_entity.type
_entity.pdbx_description
1 polymer ?
#
loop_
_entity_poly.entity_id
_entity_poly.type
_entity_poly.pdbx_seq_one_letter_code
_entity_poly.pdbx_strand_id
1 'polypeptide(L)'
;MAEFIHEHSTGVKSEDGTTYIVRIYGQERTDGTWEGWLEFHPTDKRKSVLRTEQETSQPNRTAMEYWASGLEPIYLEGAFARAQGRLL
;
A
#
# COMPACT_ATOMS: atom_id res chain seq x y z
N MET A 1 -9.02 -11.69 -7.44
CA MET A 1 -9.59 -10.34 -7.30
C MET A 1 -8.78 -9.63 -6.22
N ALA A 2 -8.61 -8.31 -6.31
CA ALA A 2 -7.95 -7.56 -5.24
C ALA A 2 -8.79 -7.57 -3.97
N GLU A 3 -8.14 -7.78 -2.83
CA GLU A 3 -8.75 -7.85 -1.52
C GLU A 3 -8.12 -6.83 -0.59
N PHE A 4 -8.95 -6.14 0.18
CA PHE A 4 -8.49 -5.29 1.26
C PHE A 4 -7.91 -6.18 2.38
N ILE A 5 -6.68 -5.90 2.78
CA ILE A 5 -5.97 -6.64 3.82
C ILE A 5 -5.94 -5.83 5.12
N HIS A 6 -5.50 -4.57 5.03
CA HIS A 6 -5.25 -3.74 6.21
C HIS A 6 -5.33 -2.25 5.87
N GLU A 7 -5.80 -1.44 6.80
CA GLU A 7 -5.64 0.01 6.76
C GLU A 7 -4.65 0.39 7.86
N HIS A 8 -3.57 1.04 7.47
CA HIS A 8 -2.54 1.41 8.42
C HIS A 8 -3.01 2.63 9.24
N SER A 9 -2.74 2.62 10.55
CA SER A 9 -3.18 3.68 11.48
C SER A 9 -2.52 5.03 11.21
N THR A 10 -1.33 5.03 10.63
CA THR A 10 -0.57 6.22 10.25
C THR A 10 -0.77 6.50 8.76
N GLY A 11 -1.18 7.72 8.43
CA GLY A 11 -1.20 8.24 7.06
C GLY A 11 0.11 8.92 6.67
N VAL A 12 0.29 9.16 5.37
CA VAL A 12 1.46 9.90 4.83
C VAL A 12 1.04 11.27 4.33
N LYS A 13 1.95 12.25 4.37
CA LYS A 13 1.67 13.62 3.93
C LYS A 13 2.57 13.98 2.75
N SER A 14 1.96 14.47 1.67
CA SER A 14 2.68 15.02 0.52
C SER A 14 3.28 16.40 0.85
N GLU A 15 4.25 16.85 0.05
CA GLU A 15 4.86 18.19 0.15
C GLU A 15 3.81 19.30 0.01
N ASP A 16 2.79 19.11 -0.83
CA ASP A 16 1.65 20.04 -0.99
C ASP A 16 0.73 20.08 0.24
N GLY A 17 1.01 19.27 1.26
CA GLY A 17 0.25 19.20 2.50
C GLY A 17 -0.94 18.25 2.50
N THR A 18 -1.25 17.58 1.38
CA THR A 18 -2.31 16.56 1.31
C THR A 18 -1.95 15.33 2.13
N THR A 19 -2.84 14.92 3.03
CA THR A 19 -2.73 13.65 3.77
C THR A 19 -3.35 12.52 2.97
N TYR A 20 -2.73 11.35 3.01
CA TYR A 20 -3.19 10.12 2.39
C TYR A 20 -3.38 9.03 3.46
N ILE A 21 -4.55 8.38 3.42
CA ILE A 21 -4.82 7.15 4.16
C ILE A 21 -4.17 6.00 3.42
N VAL A 22 -3.45 5.15 4.14
CA VAL A 22 -2.70 4.04 3.56
C VAL A 22 -3.49 2.75 3.72
N ARG A 23 -3.80 2.10 2.59
CA ARG A 23 -4.46 0.79 2.55
C ARG A 23 -3.57 -0.21 1.87
N ILE A 24 -3.54 -1.41 2.43
CA ILE A 24 -2.81 -2.54 1.91
C ILE A 24 -3.82 -3.49 1.28
N TYR A 25 -3.54 -3.83 0.03
CA TYR A 25 -4.32 -4.77 -0.76
C TYR A 25 -3.46 -5.97 -1.12
N GLY A 26 -4.14 -7.09 -1.32
CA GLY A 26 -3.50 -8.29 -1.83
C GLY A 26 -4.39 -9.06 -2.78
N GLN A 27 -3.78 -9.87 -3.63
CA GLN A 27 -4.50 -10.74 -4.54
C GLN A 27 -3.80 -12.10 -4.64
N GLU A 28 -4.60 -13.16 -4.52
CA GLU A 28 -4.15 -14.52 -4.86
C GLU A 28 -3.93 -14.67 -6.37
N ARG A 29 -2.81 -15.28 -6.72
CA ARG A 29 -2.42 -15.64 -8.08
C ARG A 29 -2.81 -17.07 -8.40
N THR A 30 -2.69 -17.44 -9.67
CA THR A 30 -3.00 -18.79 -10.15
C THR A 30 -2.13 -19.89 -9.55
N ASP A 31 -0.96 -19.55 -9.00
CA ASP A 31 -0.03 -20.48 -8.34
C ASP A 31 -0.27 -20.60 -6.82
N GLY A 32 -1.30 -19.94 -6.28
CA GLY A 32 -1.63 -19.91 -4.85
C GLY A 32 -0.81 -18.92 -4.03
N THR A 33 0.17 -18.23 -4.63
CA THR A 33 0.88 -17.13 -3.96
C THR A 33 0.04 -15.87 -3.96
N TRP A 34 0.35 -14.96 -3.05
CA TRP A 34 -0.31 -13.68 -2.88
C TRP A 34 0.63 -12.55 -3.22
N GLU A 35 0.15 -11.60 -4.01
CA GLU A 35 0.84 -10.35 -4.27
C GLU A 35 0.25 -9.23 -3.42
N GLY A 36 1.10 -8.35 -2.91
CA GLY A 36 0.68 -7.24 -2.06
C GLY A 36 1.16 -5.91 -2.61
N TRP A 37 0.33 -4.87 -2.48
CA TRP A 37 0.65 -3.49 -2.84
C TRP A 37 -0.03 -2.50 -1.89
N LEU A 38 0.39 -1.24 -1.93
CA LEU A 38 -0.18 -0.16 -1.15
C LEU A 38 -1.00 0.76 -2.06
N GLU A 39 -2.14 1.21 -1.54
CA GLU A 39 -2.95 2.29 -2.08
C GLU A 39 -2.99 3.46 -1.10
N PHE A 40 -2.79 4.66 -1.64
CA PHE A 40 -2.77 5.92 -0.91
C PHE A 40 -4.01 6.72 -1.31
N HIS A 41 -4.97 6.80 -0.40
CA HIS A 41 -6.23 7.50 -0.63
C HIS A 41 -6.15 8.92 -0.08
N PRO A 42 -6.21 9.95 -0.93
CA PRO A 42 -6.12 11.33 -0.45
C PRO A 42 -7.36 11.73 0.36
N THR A 43 -7.15 12.52 1.40
CA THR A 43 -8.26 13.17 2.13
C THR A 43 -8.90 14.29 1.30
N ASP A 44 -8.14 14.88 0.36
CA ASP A 44 -8.67 15.79 -0.66
C ASP A 44 -9.20 15.00 -1.86
N LYS A 45 -10.52 15.03 -2.05
CA LYS A 45 -11.23 14.34 -3.14
C LYS A 45 -10.83 14.81 -4.56
N ARG A 46 -10.11 15.92 -4.69
CA ARG A 46 -9.60 16.41 -5.99
C ARG A 46 -8.33 15.70 -6.43
N LYS A 47 -7.63 15.03 -5.50
CA LYS A 47 -6.41 14.28 -5.78
C LYS A 47 -6.77 12.83 -6.13
N SER A 48 -5.94 12.20 -6.95
CA SER A 48 -6.11 10.79 -7.33
C SER A 48 -5.58 9.86 -6.26
N VAL A 49 -6.15 8.66 -6.18
CA VAL A 49 -5.54 7.55 -5.43
C VAL A 49 -4.22 7.19 -6.11
N LEU A 50 -3.16 7.06 -5.32
CA LEU A 50 -1.87 6.56 -5.79
C LEU A 50 -1.75 5.10 -5.40
N ARG A 51 -1.05 4.32 -6.22
CA ARG A 51 -0.86 2.89 -6.00
C ARG A 51 0.58 2.51 -6.33
N THR A 52 1.18 1.66 -5.50
CA THR A 52 2.48 1.05 -5.81
C THR A 52 2.31 -0.10 -6.81
N GLU A 53 3.41 -0.49 -7.43
CA GLU A 53 3.49 -1.84 -8.01
C GLU A 53 3.48 -2.91 -6.90
N GLN A 54 3.89 -4.13 -7.23
CA GLN A 54 4.03 -5.19 -6.26
C GLN A 54 5.14 -4.87 -5.24
N GLU A 55 4.78 -4.93 -3.96
CA GLU A 55 5.67 -4.68 -2.83
C GLU A 55 6.11 -5.98 -2.13
N THR A 56 5.31 -7.03 -2.25
CA THR A 56 5.63 -8.34 -1.65
C THR A 56 5.02 -9.52 -2.41
N SER A 57 5.61 -10.70 -2.21
CA SER A 57 5.04 -12.01 -2.55
C SER A 57 4.92 -12.82 -1.26
N GLN A 58 3.73 -13.35 -0.97
CA GLN A 58 3.43 -14.11 0.24
C GLN A 58 2.89 -15.49 -0.12
N PRO A 59 3.15 -16.53 0.69
CA PRO A 59 2.71 -17.90 0.38
C PRO A 59 1.20 -18.11 0.56
N ASN A 60 0.51 -17.24 1.29
CA ASN A 60 -0.94 -17.30 1.53
C ASN A 60 -1.44 -15.97 2.11
N ARG A 61 -2.76 -15.88 2.31
CA ARG A 61 -3.42 -14.73 2.90
C ARG A 61 -2.94 -14.37 4.31
N THR A 62 -2.77 -15.35 5.19
CA THR A 62 -2.36 -15.09 6.58
C THR A 62 -0.97 -14.44 6.65
N ALA A 63 -0.04 -14.89 5.80
CA ALA A 63 1.27 -14.27 5.66
C ALA A 63 1.16 -12.83 5.10
N MET A 64 0.19 -12.56 4.22
CA MET A 64 -0.11 -11.21 3.74
C MET A 64 -0.63 -10.30 4.87
N GLU A 65 -1.53 -10.77 5.72
CA GLU A 65 -2.03 -10.01 6.88
C GLU A 65 -0.91 -9.70 7.88
N TYR A 66 -0.03 -10.67 8.13
CA TYR A 66 1.13 -10.48 9.00
C TYR A 66 2.11 -9.43 8.43
N TRP A 67 2.45 -9.53 7.14
CA TRP A 67 3.28 -8.53 6.47
C TRP A 67 2.64 -7.13 6.51
N ALA A 68 1.34 -7.03 6.19
CA ALA A 68 0.62 -5.76 6.12
C ALA A 68 0.55 -5.03 7.48
N SER A 69 0.37 -5.79 8.57
CA SER A 69 0.32 -5.23 9.93
C SER A 69 1.69 -4.88 10.51
N GLY A 70 2.77 -5.43 9.95
CA GLY A 70 4.14 -5.16 10.36
C GLY A 70 4.81 -3.98 9.65
N LEU A 71 4.10 -3.27 8.74
CA LEU A 71 4.67 -2.14 8.02
C LEU A 71 4.89 -0.94 8.95
N GLU A 72 6.12 -0.47 9.04
CA GLU A 72 6.46 0.71 9.83
C GLU A 72 6.28 2.01 9.03
N PRO A 73 6.06 3.17 9.69
CA PRO A 73 5.85 4.45 9.01
C PRO A 73 6.90 4.79 7.94
N ILE A 74 8.18 4.49 8.19
CA ILE A 74 9.28 4.75 7.24
C ILE A 74 9.13 3.96 5.93
N TYR A 75 8.57 2.76 5.99
CA TYR A 75 8.29 1.98 4.79
C TYR A 75 7.21 2.66 3.93
N LEU A 76 6.19 3.25 4.58
CA LEU A 76 5.09 3.93 3.91
C LEU A 76 5.57 5.17 3.16
N GLU A 77 6.50 5.92 3.74
CA GLU A 77 7.12 7.09 3.09
C GLU A 77 7.86 6.69 1.80
N GLY A 78 8.66 5.62 1.86
CA GLY A 78 9.36 5.09 0.69
C GLY A 78 8.41 4.55 -0.38
N ALA A 79 7.37 3.82 0.02
CA ALA A 79 6.32 3.32 -0.87
C ALA A 79 5.53 4.47 -1.52
N PHE A 80 5.25 5.53 -0.78
CA PHE A 80 4.57 6.72 -1.30
C PHE A 80 5.42 7.42 -2.36
N ALA A 81 6.72 7.57 -2.14
CA ALA A 81 7.63 8.13 -3.12
C ALA A 81 7.68 7.29 -4.42
N ARG A 82 7.68 5.95 -4.32
CA ARG A 82 7.54 5.06 -5.50
C ARG A 82 6.21 5.27 -6.22
N ALA A 83 5.09 5.32 -5.50
CA ALA A 83 3.77 5.53 -6.08
C ALA A 83 3.61 6.91 -6.77
N GLN A 84 4.40 7.91 -6.36
CA GLN A 84 4.49 9.22 -7.03
C GLN A 84 5.43 9.22 -8.25
N GLY A 85 6.15 8.12 -8.52
CA GLY A 85 7.16 8.05 -9.57
C GLY A 85 8.47 8.78 -9.23
N ARG A 86 8.76 9.01 -7.95
CA ARG A 86 9.94 9.77 -7.49
C ARG A 86 11.17 8.91 -7.18
N LEU A 87 11.01 7.58 -7.21
CA LEU A 87 12.09 6.60 -7.07
C LEU A 87 12.01 5.66 -8.28
N LEU A 88 12.87 5.89 -9.28
CA LEU A 88 13.18 4.99 -10.39
C LEU A 88 14.68 4.73 -10.39
#